data_AF-A0A8T0A8V4-F1
#
_entry.id   AF-A0A8T0A8V4-F1
#
_cell.length_a   1.000
_cell.length_b   1.000
_cell.length_c   1.000
_cell.angle_alpha   90.00
_cell.angle_beta   90.00
_cell.angle_gamma   90.00
#
_symmetry.space_group_name_H-M   'P 1'
#
loop_
_entity.id
_entity.type
_entity.pdbx_description
1 polymer ?
#
loop_
_entity_poly.entity_id
_entity_poly.type
_entity_poly.pdbx_seq_one_letter_code
_entity_poly.pdbx_strand_id
1 'polypeptide(L)'
;MCKNGMCVFESGERERERERDWVGTEAVEPGRTESDIMSINEVYVCARPFKLIALLCVFLALCLDVVALVSPAWVTAEGYALSLWESCSHNGAAWTCTSTLTSDWQVAALVLLLSGVCVTLLSFLMALISLCRGTTRIHSRTVSVFLFTAVVLQTCALILYPIKFIEYKMLHTYHEFNWGYGLGWGATIFMLGGGILLCLRTDMYEDGMY
;
A
#
# COMPACT_ATOMS: atom_id res chain seq x y z
N MET A 1 -57.66 51.89 30.22
CA MET A 1 -57.86 51.57 31.65
C MET A 1 -56.50 51.63 32.34
N CYS A 2 -56.21 52.74 33.03
CA CYS A 2 -54.99 52.90 33.82
C CYS A 2 -55.22 52.36 35.24
N LYS A 3 -54.35 51.48 35.72
CA LYS A 3 -54.18 51.23 37.16
C LYS A 3 -52.77 51.71 37.51
N ASN A 4 -52.67 52.52 38.57
CA ASN A 4 -51.43 53.11 39.11
C ASN A 4 -50.80 54.27 38.32
N GLY A 5 -51.58 55.32 38.04
CA GLY A 5 -51.06 56.68 38.22
C GLY A 5 -50.06 57.24 37.20
N MET A 6 -50.05 56.79 35.94
CA MET A 6 -49.36 57.53 34.87
C MET A 6 -50.13 57.44 33.55
N CYS A 7 -50.37 58.60 32.96
CA CYS A 7 -51.23 58.83 31.79
C CYS A 7 -50.48 58.66 30.45
N VAL A 8 -51.22 58.12 29.47
CA VAL A 8 -51.33 58.54 28.05
C VAL A 8 -50.04 58.70 27.22
N PHE A 9 -49.87 57.90 26.15
CA PHE A 9 -50.01 58.40 24.77
C PHE A 9 -50.19 57.27 23.75
N GLU A 10 -51.20 57.44 22.91
CA GLU A 10 -51.58 56.65 21.76
C GLU A 10 -50.65 56.99 20.59
N SER A 11 -49.90 56.02 20.09
CA SER A 11 -49.14 56.07 18.83
C SER A 11 -48.94 54.60 18.41
N GLY A 12 -49.94 53.91 17.86
CA GLY A 12 -50.61 54.32 16.63
C GLY A 12 -49.78 53.83 15.43
N GLU A 13 -49.86 52.53 15.16
CA GLU A 13 -49.74 51.96 13.80
C GLU A 13 -48.40 52.13 13.04
N ARG A 14 -47.25 51.83 13.66
CA ARG A 14 -46.00 51.69 12.87
C ARG A 14 -45.06 50.53 13.19
N GLU A 15 -45.36 49.71 14.21
CA GLU A 15 -44.52 48.57 14.59
C GLU A 15 -45.05 47.19 14.14
N ARG A 16 -46.30 47.10 13.68
CA ARG A 16 -46.95 45.81 13.33
C ARG A 16 -46.61 45.25 11.94
N GLU A 17 -45.78 45.92 11.14
CA GLU A 17 -45.34 45.40 9.84
C GLU A 17 -43.94 44.77 9.82
N ARG A 18 -43.15 44.90 10.91
CA ARG A 18 -41.77 44.37 10.94
C ARG A 18 -41.63 42.97 11.57
N GLU A 19 -42.68 42.47 12.24
CA GLU A 19 -42.66 41.15 12.90
C GLU A 19 -43.11 39.98 11.99
N ARG A 20 -43.52 40.24 10.74
CA ARG A 20 -44.04 39.18 9.86
C ARG A 20 -43.01 38.49 8.96
N ASP A 21 -41.72 38.84 9.09
CA ASP A 21 -40.67 38.47 8.13
C ASP A 21 -39.54 37.58 8.69
N TRP A 22 -39.69 37.00 9.89
CA TRP A 22 -38.74 36.01 10.40
C TRP A 22 -39.45 34.74 10.91
N VAL A 23 -40.11 34.05 9.99
CA VAL A 23 -40.12 32.58 10.03
C VAL A 23 -38.70 32.15 9.68
N GLY A 24 -37.88 31.90 10.70
CA GLY A 24 -36.51 31.43 10.49
C GLY A 24 -35.62 31.66 11.70
N THR A 25 -35.62 30.72 12.65
CA THR A 25 -34.39 30.37 13.35
C THR A 25 -34.48 28.94 13.86
N GLU A 26 -33.87 28.05 13.07
CA GLU A 26 -33.45 26.72 13.49
C GLU A 26 -32.62 26.83 14.78
N ALA A 27 -32.98 26.05 15.79
CA ALA A 27 -32.10 25.81 16.93
C ALA A 27 -31.06 24.75 16.53
N VAL A 28 -30.09 25.17 15.72
CA VAL A 28 -28.84 24.45 15.46
C VAL A 28 -27.78 25.02 16.42
N GLU A 29 -27.19 24.15 17.22
CA GLU A 29 -26.06 24.44 18.13
C GLU A 29 -24.99 25.31 17.45
N PRO A 30 -24.56 26.44 18.06
CA PRO A 30 -23.67 27.39 17.40
C PRO A 30 -22.22 26.90 17.49
N GLY A 31 -21.65 26.50 16.35
CA GLY A 31 -20.21 26.27 16.24
C GLY A 31 -19.72 25.21 15.25
N ARG A 32 -20.56 24.71 14.34
CA ARG A 32 -20.12 23.77 13.30
C ARG A 32 -20.57 24.26 11.93
N THR A 33 -19.63 24.81 11.15
CA THR A 33 -19.88 25.31 9.79
C THR A 33 -20.16 24.16 8.83
N GLU A 34 -21.01 24.40 7.82
CA GLU A 34 -21.30 23.45 6.74
C GLU A 34 -20.03 23.05 5.96
N SER A 35 -19.02 23.94 5.93
CA SER A 35 -17.68 23.68 5.41
C SER A 35 -16.90 22.62 6.21
N ASP A 36 -17.08 22.54 7.53
CA ASP A 36 -16.44 21.52 8.36
C ASP A 36 -17.10 20.15 8.19
N ILE A 37 -18.43 20.10 8.02
CA ILE A 37 -19.15 18.84 7.77
C ILE A 37 -18.82 18.30 6.37
N MET A 38 -18.73 19.19 5.38
CA MET A 38 -18.35 18.84 4.02
C MET A 38 -16.88 18.42 3.93
N SER A 39 -15.97 19.08 4.68
CA SER A 39 -14.58 18.66 4.85
C SER A 39 -14.45 17.30 5.54
N ILE A 40 -15.18 17.05 6.64
CA ILE A 40 -15.14 15.75 7.34
C ILE A 40 -15.67 14.63 6.45
N ASN A 41 -16.74 14.85 5.67
CA ASN A 41 -17.28 13.84 4.76
C ASN A 41 -16.37 13.61 3.54
N GLU A 42 -15.78 14.64 2.94
CA GLU A 42 -14.74 14.46 1.90
C GLU A 42 -13.53 13.71 2.45
N VAL A 43 -13.07 14.05 3.64
CA VAL A 43 -11.93 13.38 4.29
C VAL A 43 -12.27 11.94 4.67
N TYR A 44 -13.49 11.63 5.14
CA TYR A 44 -13.92 10.25 5.43
C TYR A 44 -14.09 9.41 4.15
N VAL A 45 -14.64 10.00 3.09
CA VAL A 45 -14.85 9.33 1.80
C VAL A 45 -13.53 9.15 1.04
N CYS A 46 -12.55 10.04 1.17
CA CYS A 46 -11.20 9.88 0.62
C CYS A 46 -10.28 9.02 1.51
N ALA A 47 -10.40 9.07 2.84
CA ALA A 47 -9.51 8.34 3.74
C ALA A 47 -9.72 6.81 3.75
N ARG A 48 -10.86 6.29 3.29
CA ARG A 48 -11.09 4.84 3.17
C ARG A 48 -10.57 4.20 1.87
N PRO A 49 -10.76 4.77 0.65
CA PRO A 49 -10.30 4.16 -0.59
C PRO A 49 -8.78 4.03 -0.65
N PHE A 50 -8.00 5.02 -0.18
CA PHE A 50 -6.54 4.92 -0.24
C PHE A 50 -5.96 3.76 0.58
N LYS A 51 -6.60 3.37 1.71
CA LYS A 51 -6.19 2.18 2.47
C LYS A 51 -6.47 0.89 1.73
N LEU A 52 -7.61 0.82 1.03
CA LEU A 52 -7.96 -0.32 0.18
C LEU A 52 -7.02 -0.43 -1.02
N ILE A 53 -6.66 0.70 -1.64
CA ILE A 53 -5.71 0.75 -2.75
C ILE A 53 -4.32 0.30 -2.28
N ALA A 54 -3.83 0.81 -1.15
CA ALA A 54 -2.55 0.38 -0.59
C ALA A 54 -2.54 -1.12 -0.26
N LEU A 55 -3.62 -1.63 0.37
CA LEU A 55 -3.79 -3.04 0.65
C LEU A 55 -3.82 -3.88 -0.63
N LEU A 56 -4.53 -3.42 -1.66
CA LEU A 56 -4.60 -4.07 -2.96
C LEU A 56 -3.22 -4.11 -3.63
N CYS A 57 -2.45 -3.01 -3.59
CA CYS A 57 -1.08 -2.98 -4.11
C CYS A 57 -0.19 -4.00 -3.40
N VAL A 58 -0.25 -4.09 -2.07
CA VAL A 58 0.54 -5.07 -1.31
C VAL A 58 0.07 -6.51 -1.61
N PHE A 59 -1.23 -6.74 -1.75
CA PHE A 59 -1.77 -8.05 -2.13
C PHE A 59 -1.30 -8.48 -3.52
N LEU A 60 -1.40 -7.59 -4.51
CA LEU A 60 -0.90 -7.85 -5.86
C LEU A 60 0.60 -8.12 -5.85
N ALA A 61 1.37 -7.36 -5.07
CA ALA A 61 2.80 -7.61 -4.93
C ALA A 61 3.10 -8.99 -4.32
N LEU A 62 2.37 -9.39 -3.27
CA LEU A 62 2.50 -10.73 -2.68
C LEU A 62 2.18 -11.83 -3.70
N CYS A 63 1.13 -11.66 -4.50
CA CYS A 63 0.80 -12.61 -5.57
C CYS A 63 1.92 -12.68 -6.61
N LEU A 64 2.46 -11.53 -7.03
CA LEU A 64 3.56 -11.48 -7.99
C LEU A 64 4.84 -12.12 -7.43
N ASP A 65 5.14 -11.91 -6.16
CA ASP A 65 6.26 -12.54 -5.45
C ASP A 65 6.12 -14.07 -5.39
N VAL A 66 4.93 -14.57 -5.05
CA VAL A 66 4.65 -16.03 -5.02
C VAL A 66 4.75 -16.61 -6.42
N VAL A 67 4.17 -15.96 -7.43
CA VAL A 67 4.26 -16.40 -8.82
C VAL A 67 5.72 -16.38 -9.29
N ALA A 68 6.50 -15.36 -8.91
CA ALA A 68 7.92 -15.32 -9.19
C ALA A 68 8.65 -16.50 -8.54
N LEU A 69 8.44 -16.77 -7.24
CA LEU A 69 9.09 -17.90 -6.54
C LEU A 69 8.75 -19.28 -7.12
N VAL A 70 7.51 -19.48 -7.56
CA VAL A 70 7.05 -20.75 -8.14
C VAL A 70 7.39 -20.84 -9.63
N SER A 71 7.71 -19.72 -10.28
CA SER A 71 7.96 -19.69 -11.71
C SER A 71 9.18 -20.55 -12.06
N PRO A 72 9.01 -21.60 -12.88
CA PRO A 72 10.11 -22.46 -13.29
C PRO A 72 11.11 -21.77 -14.22
N ALA A 73 10.77 -20.57 -14.71
CA ALA A 73 11.49 -19.85 -15.74
C ALA A 73 11.90 -18.44 -15.27
N TRP A 74 12.94 -18.36 -14.43
CA TRP A 74 13.63 -17.08 -14.19
C TRP A 74 14.61 -16.79 -15.32
N VAL A 75 15.29 -17.84 -15.80
CA VAL A 75 16.15 -17.80 -16.99
C VAL A 75 15.98 -19.11 -17.74
N THR A 76 15.55 -19.02 -18.98
CA THR A 76 15.38 -20.14 -19.89
C THR A 76 16.24 -19.86 -21.12
N ALA A 77 17.03 -20.85 -21.51
CA ALA A 77 17.85 -20.85 -22.71
C ALA A 77 17.64 -22.17 -23.46
N GLU A 78 18.01 -22.24 -24.73
CA GLU A 78 17.88 -23.49 -25.49
C GLU A 78 18.67 -24.64 -24.82
N GLY A 79 17.94 -25.64 -24.33
CA GLY A 79 18.51 -26.79 -23.61
C GLY A 79 18.87 -26.55 -22.13
N TYR A 80 18.55 -25.39 -21.56
CA TYR A 80 18.80 -25.08 -20.14
C TYR A 80 17.60 -24.33 -19.52
N ALA A 81 17.00 -24.92 -18.50
CA ALA A 81 15.96 -24.27 -17.69
C ALA A 81 16.50 -24.02 -16.27
N LEU A 82 16.53 -22.76 -15.85
CA LEU A 82 16.95 -22.37 -14.51
C LEU A 82 15.75 -21.83 -13.72
N SER A 83 15.30 -22.63 -12.77
CA SER A 83 14.39 -22.21 -11.71
C SER A 83 15.21 -21.73 -10.50
N LEU A 84 14.58 -20.97 -9.61
CA LEU A 84 15.23 -20.50 -8.38
C LEU A 84 15.67 -21.67 -7.46
N TRP A 85 15.00 -22.82 -7.59
CA TRP A 85 15.18 -24.01 -6.75
C TRP A 85 15.98 -25.13 -7.46
N GLU A 86 15.84 -25.24 -8.77
CA GLU A 86 16.41 -26.33 -9.57
C GLU A 86 17.01 -25.81 -10.88
N SER A 87 18.13 -26.40 -11.27
CA SER A 87 18.77 -26.19 -12.56
C SER A 87 18.64 -27.46 -13.40
N CYS A 88 17.90 -27.40 -14.50
CA CYS A 88 17.76 -28.50 -15.44
C CYS A 88 18.56 -28.20 -16.72
N SER A 89 19.39 -29.15 -17.12
CA SER A 89 20.19 -29.08 -18.35
C SER A 89 19.90 -30.29 -19.23
N HIS A 90 19.82 -30.06 -20.54
CA HIS A 90 19.62 -31.08 -21.55
C HIS A 90 20.95 -31.47 -22.20
N ASN A 91 21.47 -32.65 -21.87
CA ASN A 91 22.79 -33.12 -22.33
C ASN A 91 22.73 -33.85 -23.69
N GLY A 92 21.70 -33.58 -24.52
CA GLY A 92 21.52 -34.19 -25.85
C GLY A 92 20.86 -35.57 -25.88
N ALA A 93 20.70 -36.26 -24.74
CA ALA A 93 20.03 -37.57 -24.65
C ALA A 93 18.94 -37.65 -23.56
N ALA A 94 19.05 -36.85 -22.48
CA ALA A 94 18.07 -36.79 -21.39
C ALA A 94 18.14 -35.44 -20.66
N TRP A 95 17.04 -35.05 -20.00
CA TRP A 95 16.98 -33.91 -19.08
C TRP A 95 17.55 -34.32 -17.72
N THR A 96 18.61 -33.67 -17.28
CA THR A 96 19.18 -33.84 -15.93
C THR A 96 18.90 -32.61 -15.09
N CYS A 97 18.16 -32.78 -14.00
CA CYS A 97 17.84 -31.71 -13.05
C CYS A 97 18.69 -31.88 -11.79
N THR A 98 19.38 -30.81 -11.40
CA THR A 98 20.18 -30.73 -10.17
C THR A 98 19.67 -29.58 -9.33
N SER A 99 19.62 -29.75 -8.01
CA SER A 99 19.21 -28.68 -7.10
C SER A 99 20.22 -27.54 -7.13
N THR A 100 19.73 -26.30 -7.24
CA THR A 100 20.53 -25.06 -7.33
C THR A 100 21.23 -24.72 -6.00
N LEU A 101 20.91 -25.43 -4.91
CA LEU A 101 21.46 -25.24 -3.56
C LEU A 101 22.97 -25.58 -3.44
N THR A 102 23.63 -26.00 -4.51
CA THR A 102 25.07 -26.29 -4.50
C THR A 102 25.94 -25.03 -4.56
N SER A 103 25.40 -23.89 -5.01
CA SER A 103 26.16 -22.65 -5.16
C SER A 103 25.80 -21.66 -4.04
N ASP A 104 26.78 -21.25 -3.23
CA ASP A 104 26.58 -20.36 -2.08
C ASP A 104 25.85 -19.05 -2.44
N TRP A 105 26.18 -18.45 -3.59
CA TRP A 105 25.58 -17.20 -4.04
C TRP A 105 24.11 -17.35 -4.46
N GLN A 106 23.72 -18.52 -4.99
CA GLN A 106 22.34 -18.81 -5.37
C GLN A 106 21.49 -19.02 -4.12
N VAL A 107 22.04 -19.74 -3.12
CA VAL A 107 21.41 -19.90 -1.81
C VAL A 107 21.21 -18.53 -1.15
N ALA A 108 22.21 -17.64 -1.20
CA ALA A 108 22.07 -16.29 -0.65
C ALA A 108 20.95 -15.49 -1.34
N ALA A 109 20.87 -15.52 -2.68
CA ALA A 109 19.81 -14.84 -3.43
C ALA A 109 18.41 -15.42 -3.12
N LEU A 110 18.31 -16.76 -3.02
CA LEU A 110 17.07 -17.45 -2.64
C LEU A 110 16.62 -17.05 -1.23
N VAL A 111 17.53 -17.03 -0.27
CA VAL A 111 17.23 -16.63 1.12
C VAL A 111 16.80 -15.16 1.19
N LEU A 112 17.45 -14.27 0.43
CA LEU A 112 17.05 -12.86 0.35
C LEU A 112 15.63 -12.70 -0.20
N LEU A 113 15.29 -13.42 -1.29
CA LEU A 113 13.94 -13.41 -1.85
C LEU A 113 12.91 -13.96 -0.87
N LEU A 114 13.16 -15.12 -0.26
CA LEU A 114 12.27 -15.71 0.73
C LEU A 114 12.07 -14.79 1.94
N SER A 115 13.15 -14.16 2.42
CA SER A 115 13.06 -13.21 3.53
C SER A 115 12.21 -11.99 3.17
N GLY A 116 12.33 -11.47 1.94
CA GLY A 116 11.48 -10.39 1.44
C GLY A 116 10.00 -10.78 1.40
N VAL A 117 9.68 -11.94 0.82
CA VAL A 117 8.29 -12.43 0.76
C VAL A 117 7.70 -12.67 2.15
N CYS A 118 8.49 -13.21 3.08
CA CYS A 118 8.07 -13.38 4.47
C CYS A 118 7.76 -12.03 5.15
N VAL A 119 8.61 -11.01 4.95
CA VAL A 119 8.39 -9.67 5.51
C VAL A 119 7.17 -9.00 4.87
N THR A 120 6.96 -9.16 3.56
CA THR A 120 5.78 -8.66 2.84
C THR A 120 4.49 -9.33 3.33
N LEU A 121 4.53 -10.65 3.56
CA LEU A 121 3.41 -11.40 4.14
C LEU A 121 3.05 -10.90 5.55
N LEU A 122 4.04 -10.73 6.42
CA LEU A 122 3.83 -10.18 7.76
C LEU A 122 3.24 -8.76 7.68
N SER A 123 3.74 -7.93 6.78
CA SER A 123 3.24 -6.58 6.54
C SER A 123 1.78 -6.59 6.10
N PHE A 124 1.41 -7.49 5.18
CA PHE A 124 0.04 -7.67 4.72
C PHE A 124 -0.91 -8.13 5.84
N LEU A 125 -0.50 -9.11 6.65
CA LEU A 125 -1.30 -9.57 7.80
C LEU A 125 -1.53 -8.44 8.81
N MET A 126 -0.49 -7.66 9.12
CA MET A 126 -0.60 -6.51 10.02
C MET A 126 -1.53 -5.43 9.45
N ALA A 127 -1.48 -5.18 8.14
CA ALA A 127 -2.39 -4.27 7.46
C ALA A 127 -3.85 -4.76 7.50
N LEU A 128 -4.09 -6.07 7.30
CA LEU A 128 -5.42 -6.68 7.42
C LEU A 128 -5.98 -6.59 8.84
N ILE A 129 -5.18 -6.93 9.85
CA ILE A 129 -5.58 -6.86 11.26
C ILE A 129 -5.97 -5.42 11.63
N SER A 130 -5.20 -4.43 11.15
CA SER A 130 -5.48 -3.01 11.35
C SER A 130 -6.83 -2.59 10.72
N LEU A 131 -7.19 -3.15 9.56
CA LEU A 131 -8.50 -2.94 8.93
C LEU A 131 -9.63 -3.62 9.69
N CYS A 132 -9.46 -4.87 10.12
CA CYS A 132 -10.50 -5.64 10.80
C CYS A 132 -10.80 -5.13 12.21
N ARG A 133 -9.77 -4.74 12.98
CA ARG A 133 -9.92 -4.35 14.40
C ARG A 133 -10.17 -2.86 14.61
N GLY A 134 -10.09 -2.04 13.54
CA GLY A 134 -10.33 -0.59 13.60
C GLY A 134 -9.42 0.18 14.57
N THR A 135 -8.35 -0.45 15.10
CA THR A 135 -7.58 0.05 16.24
C THR A 135 -6.08 0.17 15.97
N THR A 136 -5.55 1.32 16.38
CA THR A 136 -4.16 1.79 16.52
C THR A 136 -3.34 2.18 15.27
N ARG A 137 -3.10 3.50 15.19
CA ARG A 137 -2.28 4.25 14.23
C ARG A 137 -0.79 3.87 14.23
N ILE A 138 -0.31 3.28 15.32
CA ILE A 138 1.09 2.84 15.48
C ILE A 138 1.42 1.70 14.50
N HIS A 139 0.46 0.80 14.25
CA HIS A 139 0.68 -0.37 13.38
C HIS A 139 0.95 0.05 11.92
N SER A 140 0.37 1.16 11.45
CA SER A 140 0.56 1.64 10.07
C SER A 140 1.99 2.08 9.77
N ARG A 141 2.66 2.75 10.73
CA ARG A 141 4.06 3.21 10.58
C ARG A 141 5.01 2.02 10.51
N THR A 142 4.79 1.04 11.39
CA THR A 142 5.56 -0.21 11.42
C THR A 142 5.43 -0.98 10.10
N VAL A 143 4.23 -1.10 9.55
CA VAL A 143 4.00 -1.79 8.26
C VAL A 143 4.76 -1.12 7.12
N SER A 144 4.77 0.21 7.06
CA SER A 144 5.49 0.93 6.01
C SER A 144 7.00 0.66 6.04
N VAL A 145 7.62 0.70 7.24
CA VAL A 145 9.05 0.39 7.41
C VAL A 145 9.38 -1.04 6.99
N PHE A 146 8.54 -2.01 7.34
CA PHE A 146 8.72 -3.39 6.92
C PHE A 146 8.63 -3.54 5.39
N LEU A 147 7.70 -2.84 4.73
CA LEU A 147 7.60 -2.84 3.26
C LEU A 147 8.84 -2.25 2.60
N PHE A 148 9.37 -1.11 3.08
CA PHE A 148 10.62 -0.56 2.54
C PHE A 148 11.80 -1.52 2.75
N THR A 149 11.86 -2.19 3.89
CA THR A 149 12.91 -3.18 4.17
C THR A 149 12.81 -4.37 3.22
N ALA A 150 11.60 -4.86 2.94
CA ALA A 150 11.36 -5.95 1.97
C ALA A 150 11.79 -5.55 0.56
N VAL A 151 11.44 -4.33 0.11
CA VAL A 151 11.83 -3.80 -1.20
C VAL A 151 13.35 -3.78 -1.38
N VAL A 152 14.09 -3.36 -0.35
CA VAL A 152 15.56 -3.35 -0.41
C VAL A 152 16.11 -4.77 -0.54
N LEU A 153 15.63 -5.70 0.28
CA LEU A 153 16.08 -7.10 0.25
C LEU A 153 15.82 -7.77 -1.11
N GLN A 154 14.63 -7.57 -1.68
CA GLN A 154 14.26 -8.13 -2.99
C GLN A 154 15.05 -7.47 -4.11
N THR A 155 15.19 -6.15 -4.11
CA THR A 155 15.97 -5.43 -5.12
C THR A 155 17.44 -5.87 -5.10
N CYS A 156 18.02 -6.06 -3.92
CA CYS A 156 19.37 -6.61 -3.80
C CYS A 156 19.48 -8.01 -4.42
N ALA A 157 18.53 -8.90 -4.14
CA ALA A 157 18.53 -10.24 -4.74
C ALA A 157 18.39 -10.19 -6.27
N LEU A 158 17.53 -9.33 -6.79
CA LEU A 158 17.29 -9.15 -8.22
C LEU A 158 18.50 -8.55 -8.94
N ILE A 159 19.31 -7.73 -8.28
CA ILE A 159 20.55 -7.18 -8.85
C ILE A 159 21.70 -8.19 -8.77
N LEU A 160 21.81 -8.94 -7.67
CA LEU A 160 22.84 -9.97 -7.51
C LEU A 160 22.71 -11.09 -8.54
N TYR A 161 21.47 -11.43 -8.90
CA TYR A 161 21.15 -12.51 -9.82
C TYR A 161 21.80 -12.34 -11.22
N PRO A 162 21.61 -11.23 -11.97
CA PRO A 162 22.25 -11.01 -13.26
C PRO A 162 23.77 -10.81 -13.15
N ILE A 163 24.27 -10.14 -12.11
CA ILE A 163 25.72 -9.91 -11.93
C ILE A 163 26.47 -11.25 -11.87
N LYS A 164 25.99 -12.17 -11.02
CA LYS A 164 26.61 -13.49 -10.86
C LYS A 164 26.31 -14.42 -12.03
N PHE A 165 25.18 -14.25 -12.70
CA PHE A 165 24.87 -14.98 -13.92
C PHE A 165 25.84 -14.61 -15.06
N ILE A 166 26.17 -13.33 -15.22
CA ILE A 166 27.12 -12.86 -16.25
C ILE A 166 28.53 -13.41 -16.00
N GLU A 167 29.00 -13.43 -14.76
CA GLU A 167 30.35 -13.95 -14.42
C GLU A 167 30.52 -15.45 -14.74
N TYR A 168 29.47 -16.25 -14.63
CA TYR A 168 29.56 -17.72 -14.75
C TYR A 168 29.08 -18.30 -16.08
N LYS A 169 28.15 -17.67 -16.80
CA LYS A 169 27.42 -18.30 -17.93
C LYS A 169 27.59 -17.59 -19.27
N MET A 170 28.19 -16.40 -19.33
CA MET A 170 28.31 -15.57 -20.52
C MET A 170 29.45 -16.02 -21.47
N LEU A 171 29.64 -17.33 -21.65
CA LEU A 171 30.54 -17.89 -22.66
C LEU A 171 29.85 -18.66 -23.79
N HIS A 172 28.58 -19.04 -23.68
CA HIS A 172 27.91 -19.69 -24.82
C HIS A 172 26.38 -19.65 -24.71
N THR A 173 25.75 -18.86 -25.59
CA THR A 173 24.35 -18.94 -26.06
C THR A 173 23.43 -17.79 -25.62
N TYR A 174 22.58 -17.38 -26.56
CA TYR A 174 21.56 -16.34 -26.43
C TYR A 174 20.62 -16.63 -25.23
N HIS A 175 20.49 -15.65 -24.33
CA HIS A 175 19.62 -15.75 -23.15
C HIS A 175 18.45 -14.79 -23.29
N GLU A 176 17.24 -15.33 -23.23
CA GLU A 176 16.01 -14.56 -23.19
C GLU A 176 15.67 -14.32 -21.71
N PHE A 177 15.59 -13.05 -21.28
CA PHE A 177 15.11 -12.74 -19.93
C PHE A 177 13.66 -13.16 -19.82
N ASN A 178 13.37 -14.08 -18.89
CA ASN A 178 12.04 -14.67 -18.79
C ASN A 178 11.08 -13.83 -17.94
N TRP A 179 9.81 -14.19 -18.03
CA TRP A 179 8.69 -13.55 -17.35
C TRP A 179 8.88 -13.47 -15.84
N GLY A 180 9.53 -14.46 -15.20
CA GLY A 180 9.78 -14.48 -13.76
C GLY A 180 10.58 -13.28 -13.25
N TYR A 181 11.61 -12.86 -13.99
CA TYR A 181 12.43 -11.70 -13.61
C TYR A 181 11.63 -10.40 -13.69
N GLY A 182 10.83 -10.23 -14.75
CA GLY A 182 9.94 -9.08 -14.89
C GLY A 182 8.86 -9.03 -13.79
N LEU A 183 8.31 -10.18 -13.41
CA LEU A 183 7.34 -10.27 -12.32
C LEU A 183 7.95 -9.88 -10.97
N GLY A 184 9.20 -10.25 -10.70
CA GLY A 184 9.92 -9.82 -9.50
C GLY A 184 10.10 -8.30 -9.43
N TRP A 185 10.50 -7.65 -10.54
CA TRP A 185 10.57 -6.18 -10.60
C TRP A 185 9.20 -5.52 -10.49
N GLY A 186 8.16 -6.12 -11.07
CA GLY A 186 6.79 -5.66 -10.90
C GLY A 186 6.37 -5.68 -9.42
N ALA A 187 6.70 -6.76 -8.70
CA ALA A 187 6.41 -6.89 -7.28
C ALA A 187 7.06 -5.77 -6.46
N THR A 188 8.35 -5.47 -6.67
CA THR A 188 9.06 -4.39 -5.95
C THR A 188 8.45 -3.02 -6.20
N ILE A 189 8.00 -2.74 -7.42
CA ILE A 189 7.29 -1.48 -7.76
C ILE A 189 5.96 -1.37 -7.01
N PHE A 190 5.16 -2.44 -6.99
CA PHE A 190 3.89 -2.43 -6.25
C PHE A 190 4.10 -2.35 -4.73
N MET A 191 5.12 -3.00 -4.17
CA MET A 191 5.49 -2.87 -2.76
C MET A 191 5.92 -1.45 -2.42
N LEU A 192 6.73 -0.82 -3.28
CA LEU A 192 7.13 0.58 -3.09
C LEU A 192 5.93 1.53 -3.14
N GLY A 193 5.03 1.35 -4.12
CA GLY A 193 3.79 2.12 -4.21
C GLY A 193 2.89 1.95 -2.97
N GLY A 194 2.73 0.72 -2.50
CA GLY A 194 1.99 0.41 -1.27
C GLY A 194 2.62 1.06 -0.03
N GLY A 195 3.95 1.01 0.11
CA GLY A 195 4.70 1.64 1.20
C GLY A 195 4.55 3.17 1.21
N ILE A 196 4.70 3.81 0.05
CA ILE A 196 4.53 5.27 -0.08
C ILE A 196 3.10 5.69 0.29
N LEU A 197 2.08 4.99 -0.22
CA LEU A 197 0.68 5.27 0.12
C LEU A 197 0.39 5.13 1.62
N LEU A 198 1.02 4.17 2.30
CA LEU A 198 0.92 4.01 3.75
C LEU A 198 1.67 5.12 4.52
N CYS A 199 2.81 5.59 4.00
CA CYS A 199 3.57 6.70 4.58
C CYS A 199 2.83 8.03 4.49
N LEU A 200 2.34 8.42 3.32
CA LEU A 200 1.60 9.69 3.11
C LEU A 200 0.37 9.79 4.03
N ARG A 201 -0.24 8.65 4.34
CA ARG A 201 -1.37 8.58 5.28
C ARG A 201 -0.99 8.73 6.75
N THR A 202 0.25 8.41 7.10
CA THR A 202 0.77 8.61 8.45
C THR A 202 1.05 10.10 8.70
N ASP A 203 1.61 10.78 7.70
CA ASP A 203 2.00 12.19 7.74
C ASP A 203 0.80 13.14 7.97
N MET A 204 -0.26 13.00 7.14
CA MET A 204 -1.51 13.78 7.28
C MET A 204 -2.20 13.65 8.64
N TYR A 205 -1.86 12.62 9.43
CA TYR A 205 -2.41 12.43 10.76
C TYR A 205 -1.54 13.09 11.85
N GLU A 206 -0.22 13.22 11.64
CA GLU A 206 0.69 13.87 12.59
C GLU A 206 0.46 15.40 12.63
N ASP A 207 0.12 16.02 11.50
CA ASP A 207 -0.15 17.47 11.41
C ASP A 207 -1.42 17.92 12.17
N GLY A 208 -2.35 17.02 12.47
CA GLY A 208 -3.58 17.35 13.20
C GLY A 208 -3.44 17.34 14.73
N MET A 209 -2.24 17.06 15.26
CA MET A 209 -1.98 16.91 16.70
C MET A 209 -1.06 17.99 17.29
N TYR A 210 -0.72 19.03 16.51
CA TYR A 210 0.04 20.20 16.96
C TYR A 210 -0.73 21.50 16.70
#